data_AF-A0A926AA07-F1
#
_entry.id   AF-A0A926AA07-F1
#
_cell.length_a   1.000
_cell.length_b   1.000
_cell.length_c   1.000
_cell.angle_alpha   90.00
_cell.angle_beta   90.00
_cell.angle_gamma   90.00
#
_symmetry.space_group_name_H-M   'P 1'
#
loop_
_entity.id
_entity.type
_entity.pdbx_description
1 polymer ?
#
loop_
_entity_poly.entity_id
_entity_poly.type
_entity_poly.pdbx_seq_one_letter_code
_entity_poly.pdbx_strand_id
1 'polypeptide(L)'
;MNVVVENLPNCITTLRIELEPDKVTRAWDAVAGDFSKFAKIPGYRPGKAPKAVIEKKYKKEIREELEKKLLSEACREAIKENKLRVLSLAQIDDVELGEDKSMKFTATLVTHPEFPLPT
;
A
#
# COMPACT_ATOMS: atom_id res chain seq x y z
N MET A 1 -8.32 5.00 7.91
CA MET A 1 -7.97 3.67 7.37
C MET A 1 -8.97 2.70 7.95
N ASN A 2 -9.66 1.95 7.10
CA ASN A 2 -10.66 0.99 7.55
C ASN A 2 -10.13 -0.42 7.28
N VAL A 3 -10.11 -1.27 8.30
CA VAL A 3 -9.61 -2.65 8.19
C VAL A 3 -10.71 -3.59 8.66
N VAL A 4 -11.21 -4.41 7.76
CA VAL A 4 -12.16 -5.48 8.07
C VAL A 4 -11.39 -6.79 8.14
N VAL A 5 -11.45 -7.45 9.29
CA VAL A 5 -10.78 -8.72 9.55
C VAL A 5 -11.81 -9.85 9.50
N GLU A 6 -11.63 -10.81 8.59
CA GLU A 6 -12.43 -12.04 8.52
C GLU A 6 -11.53 -13.24 8.83
N ASN A 7 -11.88 -14.03 9.85
CA ASN A 7 -11.16 -15.26 10.20
C ASN A 7 -11.84 -16.47 9.55
N LEU A 8 -11.05 -17.25 8.82
CA LEU A 8 -11.45 -18.47 8.12
C LEU A 8 -10.87 -19.72 8.82
N PRO A 9 -11.48 -20.90 8.62
CA PRO A 9 -10.91 -22.17 9.08
C PRO A 9 -9.50 -22.39 8.48
N ASN A 10 -8.65 -23.14 9.20
CA ASN A 10 -7.24 -23.42 8.87
C ASN A 10 -6.23 -22.27 9.10
N CYS A 11 -6.51 -21.39 10.07
CA CYS A 11 -5.63 -20.25 10.40
C CYS A 11 -5.40 -19.31 9.22
N ILE A 12 -6.42 -19.13 8.40
CA ILE A 12 -6.42 -18.15 7.31
C ILE A 12 -7.21 -16.94 7.79
N THR A 13 -6.66 -15.75 7.62
CA THR A 13 -7.31 -14.48 7.96
C THR A 13 -7.30 -13.60 6.74
N THR A 14 -8.48 -13.19 6.28
CA THR A 14 -8.64 -12.25 5.17
C THR A 14 -8.79 -10.85 5.74
N LEU A 15 -7.91 -9.93 5.33
CA LEU A 15 -7.96 -8.52 5.66
C LEU A 15 -8.46 -7.74 4.45
N ARG A 16 -9.61 -7.08 4.56
CA ARG A 16 -10.00 -6.05 3.59
C ARG A 16 -9.56 -4.70 4.13
N ILE A 17 -8.68 -4.03 3.39
CA ILE A 17 -8.10 -2.76 3.80
C ILE A 17 -8.56 -1.68 2.83
N GLU A 18 -9.17 -0.63 3.39
CA GLU A 18 -9.53 0.58 2.67
C GLU A 18 -8.70 1.76 3.21
N LEU A 19 -7.95 2.39 2.31
CA LEU A 19 -7.15 3.57 2.58
C LEU A 19 -7.92 4.83 2.17
N GLU A 20 -7.89 5.81 3.06
CA GLU A 20 -8.45 7.14 2.82
C GLU A 20 -7.63 7.92 1.78
N PRO A 21 -8.28 8.79 1.00
CA PRO A 21 -7.63 9.56 -0.06
C PRO A 21 -6.54 10.51 0.43
N ASP A 22 -6.62 10.95 1.69
CA ASP A 22 -5.59 11.79 2.30
C ASP A 22 -4.26 11.05 2.49
N LYS A 23 -4.30 9.79 2.95
CA LYS A 23 -3.08 8.97 3.10
C LYS A 23 -2.44 8.72 1.73
N VAL A 24 -3.26 8.39 0.72
CA VAL A 24 -2.77 8.13 -0.65
C VAL A 24 -2.20 9.39 -1.29
N THR A 25 -2.83 10.55 -1.10
CA THR A 25 -2.32 11.83 -1.61
C THR A 25 -0.95 12.16 -1.03
N ARG A 26 -0.77 11.99 0.29
CA ARG A 26 0.52 12.22 0.95
C ARG A 26 1.60 11.29 0.44
N ALA A 27 1.27 10.00 0.25
CA ALA A 27 2.19 9.03 -0.32
C ALA A 27 2.53 9.39 -1.78
N TRP A 28 1.57 9.86 -2.56
CA TRP A 28 1.77 10.35 -3.93
C TRP A 28 2.74 11.53 -3.97
N ASP A 29 2.52 12.55 -3.13
CA ASP A 29 3.42 13.71 -3.05
C ASP A 29 4.84 13.32 -2.63
N ALA A 30 4.99 12.35 -1.73
CA ALA A 30 6.30 11.85 -1.32
C ALA A 30 7.02 11.15 -2.47
N VAL A 31 6.33 10.24 -3.17
CA VAL A 31 6.87 9.52 -4.34
C VAL A 31 7.20 10.51 -5.45
N ALA A 32 6.29 11.42 -5.80
CA ALA A 32 6.53 12.46 -6.80
C ALA A 32 7.72 13.37 -6.43
N GLY A 33 7.91 13.68 -5.15
CA GLY A 33 9.05 14.42 -4.63
C GLY A 33 10.37 13.67 -4.78
N ASP A 34 10.39 12.36 -4.56
CA ASP A 34 11.58 11.54 -4.76
C ASP A 34 11.90 11.39 -6.26
N PHE A 35 10.91 11.11 -7.09
CA PHE A 35 11.08 11.12 -8.55
C PHE A 35 11.57 12.48 -9.06
N SER A 36 11.09 13.59 -8.49
CA SER A 36 11.55 14.93 -8.86
C SER A 36 13.06 15.11 -8.69
N LYS A 37 13.70 14.47 -7.70
CA LYS A 37 15.15 14.58 -7.45
C LYS A 37 15.97 13.88 -8.53
N PHE A 38 15.46 12.77 -9.06
CA PHE A 38 16.16 11.93 -10.04
C PHE A 38 15.69 12.14 -11.48
N ALA A 39 14.56 12.82 -11.69
CA ALA A 39 13.95 13.04 -13.00
C ALA A 39 14.88 13.81 -13.94
N LYS A 40 15.19 13.19 -15.08
CA LYS A 40 15.91 13.80 -16.19
C LYS A 40 14.91 14.18 -17.27
N ILE A 41 14.41 15.42 -17.20
CA ILE A 41 13.46 15.94 -18.17
C ILE A 41 14.22 16.84 -19.17
N PRO A 42 14.12 16.60 -20.49
CA PRO A 42 14.76 17.46 -21.48
C PRO A 42 14.25 18.90 -21.33
N GLY A 43 15.17 19.86 -21.28
CA GLY A 43 14.87 21.28 -21.06
C GLY A 43 14.95 21.75 -19.60
N TYR A 44 15.04 20.85 -18.62
CA TYR A 44 15.20 21.19 -17.21
C TYR A 44 16.52 20.64 -16.67
N ARG A 45 17.16 21.44 -15.79
CA ARG A 45 18.28 20.93 -15.00
C ARG A 45 17.76 19.78 -14.12
N PRO A 46 18.49 18.65 -14.01
CA PRO A 46 18.09 17.52 -13.18
C PRO A 46 17.69 18.00 -11.77
N GLY A 47 16.55 17.52 -11.26
CA GLY A 47 16.04 17.92 -9.95
C GLY A 47 15.20 19.20 -9.91
N LYS A 48 15.14 19.99 -11.00
CA LYS A 48 14.51 21.33 -11.02
C LYS A 48 13.33 21.45 -11.99
N ALA A 49 12.78 20.33 -12.44
CA ALA A 49 11.58 20.34 -13.26
C ALA A 49 10.33 20.63 -12.41
N PRO A 50 9.32 21.36 -12.94
CA PRO A 50 8.05 21.56 -12.27
C PRO A 50 7.30 20.24 -12.03
N LYS A 51 6.61 20.13 -10.89
CA LYS A 51 5.82 18.93 -10.52
C LYS A 51 4.86 18.49 -11.62
N ALA A 52 4.15 19.42 -12.26
CA ALA A 52 3.19 19.11 -13.32
C ALA A 52 3.81 18.40 -14.54
N VAL A 53 5.09 18.66 -14.84
CA VAL A 53 5.78 18.01 -15.96
C VAL A 53 6.26 16.61 -15.56
N ILE A 54 6.73 16.47 -14.32
CA ILE A 54 7.16 15.19 -13.74
C ILE A 54 5.97 14.25 -13.64
N GLU A 55 4.85 14.71 -13.09
CA GLU A 55 3.62 13.91 -12.99
C GLU A 55 3.12 13.46 -14.34
N LYS A 56 3.15 14.31 -15.38
CA LYS A 56 2.73 13.91 -16.73
C LYS A 56 3.65 12.83 -17.32
N LYS A 57 4.96 12.97 -17.15
CA LYS A 57 5.93 12.08 -17.77
C LYS A 57 6.10 10.76 -17.01
N TYR A 58 6.10 10.83 -15.70
CA TYR A 58 6.32 9.72 -14.78
C TYR A 58 5.02 9.21 -14.14
N LYS A 59 3.84 9.58 -14.65
CA LYS A 59 2.53 9.19 -14.07
C LYS A 59 2.43 7.69 -13.80
N LYS A 60 2.86 6.88 -14.77
CA LYS A 60 2.80 5.41 -14.69
C LYS A 60 3.76 4.87 -13.63
N GLU A 61 5.02 5.30 -13.67
CA GLU A 61 6.05 4.88 -12.72
C GLU A 61 5.70 5.30 -11.28
N ILE A 62 5.22 6.53 -11.11
CA ILE A 62 4.76 7.03 -9.80
C ILE A 62 3.57 6.20 -9.30
N ARG A 63 2.63 5.84 -10.18
CA ARG A 63 1.47 5.01 -9.82
C ARG A 63 1.90 3.60 -9.37
N GLU A 64 2.75 2.94 -10.14
CA GLU A 64 3.24 1.59 -9.79
C GLU A 64 4.03 1.59 -8.47
N GLU A 65 4.89 2.58 -8.28
CA GLU A 65 5.68 2.70 -7.05
C GLU A 65 4.79 3.05 -5.85
N LEU A 66 3.79 3.91 -6.06
CA LEU A 66 2.79 4.23 -5.05
C LEU A 66 2.01 2.98 -4.62
N GLU A 67 1.49 2.21 -5.59
CA GLU A 67 0.72 1.00 -5.32
C GLU A 67 1.54 0.02 -4.47
N LYS A 68 2.79 -0.27 -4.85
CA LYS A 68 3.68 -1.14 -4.07
C LYS A 68 3.93 -0.63 -2.65
N LYS A 69 4.20 0.67 -2.52
CA LYS A 69 4.52 1.29 -1.24
C LYS A 69 3.32 1.28 -0.31
N LEU A 70 2.15 1.69 -0.80
CA LEU A 70 0.90 1.69 -0.04
C LEU A 70 0.50 0.28 0.37
N LEU A 71 0.60 -0.70 -0.53
CA LEU A 71 0.28 -2.09 -0.23
C LEU A 71 1.17 -2.62 0.91
N SER A 72 2.48 -2.37 0.84
CA SER A 72 3.42 -2.81 1.87
C SER A 72 3.18 -2.12 3.21
N GLU A 73 2.97 -0.80 3.19
CA GLU A 73 2.77 0.00 4.39
C GLU A 73 1.43 -0.34 5.07
N ALA A 74 0.36 -0.42 4.30
CA ALA A 74 -0.97 -0.73 4.81
C ALA A 74 -1.09 -2.19 5.31
N CYS A 75 -0.45 -3.15 4.64
CA CYS A 75 -0.33 -4.51 5.18
C CYS A 75 0.40 -4.50 6.53
N ARG A 76 1.54 -3.81 6.64
CA ARG A 76 2.30 -3.75 7.90
C ARG A 76 1.50 -3.06 9.01
N GLU A 77 0.80 -1.96 8.69
CA GLU A 77 -0.02 -1.21 9.63
C GLU A 77 -1.19 -2.08 10.12
N ALA A 78 -1.92 -2.76 9.22
CA ALA A 78 -3.03 -3.64 9.56
C ALA A 78 -2.60 -4.85 10.42
N ILE A 79 -1.43 -5.45 10.15
CA ILE A 79 -0.87 -6.53 10.97
C ILE A 79 -0.54 -6.05 12.37
N LYS A 80 0.06 -4.86 12.47
CA LYS A 80 0.47 -4.26 13.75
C LYS A 80 -0.73 -3.85 14.59
N GLU A 81 -1.74 -3.25 13.97
CA GLU A 81 -2.96 -2.78 14.63
C GLU A 81 -3.77 -3.94 15.21
N ASN A 82 -3.89 -5.03 14.47
CA ASN A 82 -4.60 -6.23 14.91
C ASN A 82 -3.72 -7.21 15.72
N LYS A 83 -2.44 -6.87 15.97
CA LYS A 83 -1.43 -7.71 16.65
C LYS A 83 -1.41 -9.16 16.14
N LEU A 84 -1.70 -9.36 14.86
CA LEU A 84 -1.81 -10.69 14.28
C LEU A 84 -0.41 -11.30 14.16
N ARG A 85 -0.25 -12.53 14.68
CA ARG A 85 0.95 -13.33 14.46
C ARG A 85 0.86 -13.96 13.07
N VAL A 86 1.16 -13.17 12.06
CA VAL A 86 1.16 -13.60 10.66
C VAL A 86 2.43 -14.39 10.38
N LEU A 87 2.25 -15.58 9.82
CA LEU A 87 3.34 -16.45 9.38
C LEU A 87 3.76 -16.12 7.94
N SER A 88 2.78 -15.90 7.06
CA SER A 88 3.02 -15.50 5.68
C SER A 88 1.85 -14.70 5.12
N LEU A 89 2.17 -13.79 4.19
CA LEU A 89 1.20 -13.30 3.21
C LEU A 89 0.91 -14.45 2.25
N ALA A 90 -0.36 -14.85 2.11
CA ALA A 90 -0.76 -15.90 1.19
C ALA A 90 -1.02 -15.32 -0.19
N GLN A 91 -1.89 -14.31 -0.25
CA GLN A 91 -2.35 -13.72 -1.51
C GLN A 91 -2.79 -12.28 -1.28
N ILE A 92 -2.67 -11.46 -2.32
CA ILE A 92 -3.23 -10.11 -2.35
C ILE A 92 -4.11 -10.06 -3.60
N ASP A 93 -5.39 -9.73 -3.40
CA ASP A 93 -6.45 -9.71 -4.40
C ASP A 93 -7.15 -8.35 -4.41
N ASP A 94 -7.87 -8.07 -5.51
CA ASP A 94 -8.73 -6.89 -5.68
C ASP A 94 -8.03 -5.55 -5.34
N VAL A 95 -6.81 -5.36 -5.84
CA VAL A 95 -6.10 -4.07 -5.70
C VAL A 95 -6.74 -3.03 -6.62
N GLU A 96 -7.64 -2.23 -6.06
CA GLU A 96 -8.29 -1.13 -6.74
C GLU A 96 -7.70 0.20 -6.26
N LEU A 97 -6.96 0.87 -7.14
CA LEU A 97 -6.58 2.27 -6.97
C LEU A 97 -7.52 3.14 -7.81
N GLY A 98 -8.50 3.74 -7.16
CA GLY A 98 -9.42 4.69 -7.78
C GLY A 98 -8.74 6.00 -8.14
N GLU A 99 -9.22 6.67 -9.20
CA GLU A 99 -8.72 8.00 -9.58
C GLU A 99 -8.99 9.06 -8.51
N ASP A 100 -9.96 8.80 -7.62
CA ASP A 100 -10.26 9.60 -6.41
C ASP A 100 -9.21 9.45 -5.30
N LYS A 101 -8.09 8.77 -5.60
CA LYS A 101 -7.00 8.47 -4.66
C LYS A 101 -7.44 7.59 -3.49
N SER A 102 -8.57 6.90 -3.57
CA SER A 102 -8.88 5.81 -2.64
C SER A 102 -8.19 4.54 -3.10
N MET A 103 -7.59 3.79 -2.17
CA MET A 103 -7.05 2.47 -2.46
C MET A 103 -7.78 1.42 -1.63
N LYS A 104 -8.27 0.38 -2.28
CA LYS A 104 -8.86 -0.79 -1.63
C LYS A 104 -8.09 -2.02 -2.07
N PHE A 105 -7.83 -2.92 -1.13
CA PHE A 105 -7.26 -4.22 -1.47
C PHE A 105 -7.61 -5.26 -0.41
N THR A 106 -7.61 -6.51 -0.83
CA THR A 106 -7.84 -7.66 0.04
C THR A 106 -6.53 -8.41 0.20
N ALA A 107 -6.06 -8.58 1.43
CA ALA A 107 -4.87 -9.35 1.75
C ALA A 107 -5.27 -10.60 2.53
N THR A 108 -4.99 -11.77 1.98
CA THR A 108 -5.17 -13.06 2.65
C THR A 108 -3.87 -13.44 3.35
N LEU A 109 -3.95 -13.69 4.65
CA LEU A 109 -2.83 -13.96 5.54
C LEU A 109 -2.99 -15.33 6.18
N VAL A 110 -1.87 -16.02 6.42
CA VAL A 110 -1.86 -17.21 7.28
C VAL A 110 -1.39 -16.78 8.67
N THR A 111 -2.22 -17.00 9.67
CA THR A 111 -1.95 -16.67 11.07
C THR A 111 -1.49 -17.90 11.85
N HIS A 112 -0.81 -17.67 12.97
CA HIS A 112 -0.43 -18.75 13.86
C HIS A 112 -1.67 -19.28 14.60
N PRO A 113 -1.86 -20.61 14.72
CA PRO A 113 -2.92 -21.15 15.56
C PRO A 113 -2.69 -20.75 17.02
N GLU A 114 -3.71 -20.18 17.67
CA GLU A 114 -3.71 -20.07 19.12
C GLU A 114 -4.21 -21.40 19.68
N PHE A 115 -3.33 -22.17 20.32
CA PHE A 115 -3.73 -23.31 21.13
C PHE A 115 -3.38 -23.03 22.60
N PRO A 116 -4.30 -23.31 23.54
CA PRO A 116 -3.98 -23.27 24.95
C PRO A 116 -3.02 -24.42 25.28
N LEU A 117 -1.97 -24.13 26.04
CA LEU A 117 -1.14 -25.17 26.63
C LEU A 117 -1.95 -25.90 27.71
N PRO A 118 -2.05 -27.23 27.69
CA PRO A 118 -2.61 -27.96 28.83
C PRO A 118 -1.67 -27.76 30.03
N THR A 119 -2.27 -27.43 31.18
CA THR A 119 -1.57 -27.27 32.47
C THR A 119 -1.19 -28.61 33.05
#